data_AF-A0AAD6R8W9-F1
#
_entry.id   AF-A0AAD6R8W9-F1
#
_cell.length_a   1.000
_cell.length_b   1.000
_cell.length_c   1.000
_cell.angle_alpha   90.00
_cell.angle_beta   90.00
_cell.angle_gamma   90.00
#
_symmetry.space_group_name_H-M   'P 1'
#
loop_
_entity.id
_entity.type
_entity.pdbx_description
1 polymer ?
#
loop_
_entity_poly.entity_id
_entity_poly.type
_entity_poly.pdbx_seq_one_letter_code
_entity_poly.pdbx_strand_id
1 'polypeptide(L)'
;MAEETKNPSRDIPIGLLGSMSIITVIYCLMALTLSMMQKYTEIDKGAAYSVAFQSVGMNWARYLVALGALKGMTTVLLVGALGQARYTTHIARAHMIPPWFALVHPKTGTPINATLLITISSALIAFFSSLDVLASLLSVSTLFIFMMMAVALLVRRYRVKEITPQTNLLKLVLFLLIIIASSMGTSAYWGLNPNGWVGYAVTIPFWFLGTTGLSMLPQQREPKVWGVPLVPWLPSLSIAINIFLMGSLGAEAFERFGICTVVMLIYYVFFGLHATYDMAHLHRKAQSTEVNMIGRKGP
;
A
#
# COMPACT_ATOMS: atom_id res chain seq x y z
N MET A 1 12.63 -1.49 11.01
CA MET A 1 13.23 -0.52 10.08
C MET A 1 13.33 0.86 10.71
N ALA A 2 12.25 1.56 11.06
CA ALA A 2 12.39 2.88 11.69
C ALA A 2 13.13 2.86 13.05
N GLU A 3 12.93 1.80 13.83
CA GLU A 3 13.62 1.58 15.11
C GLU A 3 15.08 1.11 14.94
N GLU A 4 15.46 0.66 13.75
CA GLU A 4 16.82 0.15 13.44
C GLU A 4 17.67 1.22 12.73
N THR A 5 17.07 2.34 12.30
CA THR A 5 17.76 3.45 11.64
C THR A 5 18.13 4.54 12.64
N LYS A 6 19.38 5.02 12.59
CA LYS A 6 19.88 6.08 13.49
C LYS A 6 19.14 7.42 13.31
N ASN A 7 18.88 7.84 12.07
CA ASN A 7 18.12 9.05 11.75
C ASN A 7 16.89 8.73 10.87
N PRO A 8 15.80 8.17 11.45
CA PRO A 8 14.67 7.65 10.66
C PRO A 8 14.00 8.73 9.80
N SER A 9 13.95 9.96 10.29
CA SER A 9 13.31 11.10 9.61
C SER A 9 13.96 11.50 8.28
N ARG A 10 15.23 11.14 8.06
CA ARG A 10 15.99 11.49 6.86
C ARG A 10 16.41 10.25 6.06
N ASP A 11 16.86 9.21 6.75
CA ASP A 11 17.44 8.03 6.10
C ASP A 11 16.35 7.17 5.42
N ILE A 12 15.16 7.06 6.03
CA ILE A 12 14.06 6.27 5.46
C ILE A 12 13.56 6.88 4.13
N PRO A 13 13.26 8.20 4.04
CA PRO A 13 12.86 8.80 2.77
C PRO A 13 13.94 8.71 1.67
N ILE A 14 15.21 8.95 2.02
CA ILE A 14 16.32 8.88 1.05
C ILE A 14 16.51 7.45 0.54
N GLY A 15 16.47 6.46 1.45
CA GLY A 15 16.56 5.05 1.08
C GLY A 15 15.40 4.61 0.18
N LEU A 16 14.17 5.05 0.47
CA LEU A 16 13.01 4.75 -0.36
C LEU A 16 13.11 5.37 -1.75
N LEU A 17 13.40 6.67 -1.86
CA LEU A 17 13.50 7.36 -3.15
C LEU A 17 14.69 6.87 -3.98
N GLY A 18 15.84 6.64 -3.34
CA GLY A 18 17.03 6.13 -4.01
C GLY A 18 16.82 4.74 -4.58
N SER A 19 16.30 3.80 -3.77
CA SER A 19 16.03 2.43 -4.22
C SER A 19 14.96 2.37 -5.32
N MET A 20 13.87 3.14 -5.20
CA MET A 20 12.81 3.20 -6.21
C MET A 20 13.32 3.79 -7.54
N SER A 21 14.14 4.83 -7.49
CA SER A 21 14.69 5.43 -8.73
C SER A 21 15.62 4.46 -9.46
N ILE A 22 16.50 3.78 -8.72
CA ILE A 22 17.44 2.81 -9.31
C ILE A 22 16.69 1.62 -9.92
N ILE A 23 15.70 1.05 -9.21
CA ILE A 23 14.96 -0.11 -9.73
C ILE A 23 14.12 0.26 -10.95
N THR A 24 13.53 1.46 -11.00
CA THR A 24 12.81 1.94 -12.19
C THR A 24 13.72 1.99 -13.41
N VAL A 25 14.92 2.57 -13.29
CA VAL A 25 15.89 2.62 -14.40
C VAL A 25 16.27 1.22 -14.85
N ILE A 26 16.56 0.32 -13.91
CA ILE A 26 16.90 -1.08 -14.23
C ILE A 26 15.74 -1.77 -14.95
N TYR A 27 14.49 -1.58 -14.51
CA TYR A 27 13.30 -2.16 -15.16
C TYR A 27 13.07 -1.62 -16.56
N CYS A 28 13.28 -0.32 -16.80
CA CYS A 28 13.22 0.26 -18.14
C CYS A 28 14.29 -0.35 -19.06
N LEU A 29 15.53 -0.47 -18.58
CA LEU A 29 16.62 -1.10 -19.34
C LEU A 29 16.31 -2.57 -19.65
N MET A 30 15.79 -3.30 -18.67
CA MET A 30 15.38 -4.70 -18.81
C MET A 30 14.26 -4.87 -19.86
N ALA A 31 13.24 -4.01 -19.86
CA ALA A 31 12.18 -4.04 -20.86
C ALA A 31 12.69 -3.72 -22.28
N LEU A 32 13.62 -2.76 -22.39
CA LEU A 32 14.27 -2.41 -23.66
C LEU A 32 15.13 -3.55 -24.21
N THR A 33 15.92 -4.21 -23.37
CA THR A 33 16.75 -5.34 -23.83
C THR A 33 15.90 -6.54 -24.25
N LEU A 34 14.84 -6.84 -23.50
CA LEU A 34 13.96 -7.97 -23.83
C LEU A 34 13.23 -7.76 -25.16
N SER A 35 12.70 -6.56 -25.40
CA SER A 35 12.02 -6.21 -26.66
C SER A 35 12.97 -6.13 -27.86
N MET A 36 14.26 -5.86 -27.64
CA MET A 36 15.28 -5.91 -28.68
C MET A 36 15.71 -7.35 -29.01
N MET A 37 15.64 -8.29 -28.04
CA MET A 37 16.01 -9.69 -28.25
C MET A 37 14.91 -10.52 -28.92
N GLN A 38 13.65 -10.26 -28.60
CA GLN A 38 12.54 -11.08 -29.09
C GLN A 38 11.28 -10.26 -29.37
N LYS A 39 10.54 -10.63 -30.41
CA LYS A 39 9.26 -9.99 -30.75
C LYS A 39 8.26 -10.19 -29.61
N TYR A 40 7.48 -9.15 -29.31
CA TYR A 40 6.52 -9.13 -28.20
C TYR A 40 5.49 -10.28 -28.19
N THR A 41 5.25 -10.91 -29.34
CA THR A 41 4.31 -12.03 -29.48
C THR A 41 4.84 -13.35 -28.95
N GLU A 42 6.16 -13.51 -28.83
CA GLU A 42 6.80 -14.79 -28.49
C GLU A 42 7.30 -14.81 -27.04
N ILE A 43 7.20 -13.70 -26.32
CA ILE A 43 7.73 -13.57 -24.95
C ILE A 43 6.89 -14.43 -24.00
N ASP A 44 7.52 -15.43 -23.40
CA ASP A 44 6.90 -16.27 -22.38
C ASP A 44 6.68 -15.49 -21.07
N LYS A 45 5.49 -15.61 -20.48
CA LYS A 45 5.12 -14.89 -19.25
C LYS A 45 5.79 -15.45 -17.99
N GLY A 46 6.12 -16.74 -17.95
CA GLY A 46 6.68 -17.41 -16.78
C GLY A 46 8.20 -17.32 -16.71
N ALA A 47 8.87 -17.28 -17.86
CA ALA A 47 10.33 -17.33 -17.95
C ALA A 47 10.92 -16.44 -19.05
N ALA A 48 10.41 -15.21 -19.18
CA ALA A 48 10.75 -14.24 -20.23
C ALA A 48 12.25 -14.17 -20.57
N TYR A 49 13.12 -13.92 -19.58
CA TYR A 49 14.56 -13.78 -19.83
C TYR A 49 15.27 -15.10 -20.10
N SER A 50 14.90 -16.17 -19.40
CA SER A 50 15.51 -17.50 -19.57
C SER A 50 15.29 -18.03 -20.99
N VAL A 51 14.06 -17.86 -21.49
CA VAL A 51 13.67 -18.26 -22.85
C VAL A 51 14.27 -17.32 -23.89
N ALA A 52 14.30 -16.01 -23.64
CA ALA A 52 14.94 -15.04 -24.54
C ALA A 52 16.44 -15.30 -24.74
N PHE A 53 17.18 -15.68 -23.69
CA PHE A 53 18.60 -16.05 -23.85
C PHE A 53 18.79 -17.37 -24.60
N GLN A 54 17.81 -18.29 -24.51
CA GLN A 54 17.82 -19.54 -25.25
C GLN A 54 17.56 -19.30 -26.75
N SER A 55 16.64 -18.41 -27.13
CA SER A 55 16.34 -18.10 -28.53
C SER A 55 17.52 -17.43 -29.26
N VAL A 56 18.38 -16.70 -28.53
CA VAL A 56 19.63 -16.11 -29.04
C VAL A 56 20.81 -17.10 -29.04
N GLY A 57 20.64 -18.33 -28.52
CA GLY A 57 21.67 -19.36 -28.48
C GLY A 57 22.67 -19.25 -27.32
N MET A 58 22.45 -18.36 -26.35
CA MET A 58 23.33 -18.15 -25.19
C MET A 58 22.92 -19.00 -23.98
N ASN A 59 23.15 -20.31 -24.07
CA ASN A 59 22.75 -21.26 -23.03
C ASN A 59 23.42 -21.02 -21.66
N TRP A 60 24.65 -20.48 -21.61
CA TRP A 60 25.32 -20.16 -20.35
C TRP A 60 24.62 -19.02 -19.59
N ALA A 61 24.14 -18.00 -20.30
CA ALA A 61 23.47 -16.83 -19.73
C ALA A 61 22.12 -17.21 -19.13
N ARG A 62 21.41 -18.17 -19.76
CA ARG A 62 20.17 -18.75 -19.23
C ARG A 62 20.34 -19.26 -17.80
N TYR A 63 21.35 -20.10 -17.54
CA TYR A 63 21.59 -20.67 -16.22
C TYR A 63 21.97 -19.61 -15.19
N LEU A 64 22.82 -18.65 -15.57
CA LEU A 64 23.23 -17.55 -14.69
C LEU A 64 22.01 -16.72 -14.25
N VAL A 65 21.16 -16.33 -15.20
CA VAL A 65 19.96 -15.53 -14.91
C VAL A 65 18.95 -16.33 -14.10
N ALA A 66 18.75 -17.62 -14.39
CA ALA A 66 17.85 -18.47 -13.61
C ALA A 66 18.31 -18.62 -12.15
N LEU A 67 19.61 -18.82 -11.90
CA LEU A 67 20.18 -18.87 -10.55
C LEU A 67 20.05 -17.53 -9.83
N GLY A 68 20.29 -16.42 -10.55
CA GLY A 68 20.10 -15.06 -10.02
C GLY A 68 18.65 -14.79 -9.63
N ALA A 69 17.70 -15.16 -10.49
CA ALA A 69 16.27 -15.02 -10.24
C ALA A 69 15.82 -15.86 -9.03
N LEU A 70 16.26 -17.11 -8.93
CA LEU A 70 15.96 -17.99 -7.80
C LEU A 70 16.46 -17.40 -6.47
N LYS A 71 17.72 -16.95 -6.42
CA LYS A 71 18.32 -16.32 -5.24
C LYS A 71 17.64 -14.99 -4.88
N GLY A 72 17.24 -14.21 -5.89
CA GLY A 72 16.51 -12.95 -5.69
C GLY A 72 15.13 -13.19 -5.09
N MET A 73 14.36 -14.10 -5.67
CA MET A 73 13.02 -14.46 -5.20
C MET A 73 13.04 -15.02 -3.77
N THR A 74 14.00 -15.89 -3.42
CA THR A 74 14.13 -16.43 -2.07
C THR A 74 14.45 -15.34 -1.04
N THR A 75 15.29 -14.37 -1.40
CA THR A 75 15.63 -13.23 -0.54
C THR A 75 14.40 -12.35 -0.29
N VAL A 76 13.63 -12.02 -1.34
CA VAL A 76 12.41 -11.22 -1.22
C VAL A 76 11.36 -11.94 -0.36
N LEU A 77 11.20 -13.25 -0.54
CA LEU A 77 10.30 -14.06 0.27
C LEU A 77 10.69 -14.02 1.75
N LEU A 78 11.97 -14.16 2.08
CA LEU A 78 12.46 -14.13 3.45
C LEU A 78 12.22 -12.75 4.10
N VAL A 79 12.56 -11.66 3.40
CA VAL A 79 12.36 -10.29 3.89
C VAL A 79 10.86 -10.00 4.09
N GLY A 80 10.02 -10.46 3.15
CA GLY A 80 8.56 -10.35 3.24
C GLY A 80 7.98 -11.09 4.43
N ALA A 81 8.40 -12.34 4.66
CA ALA A 81 7.96 -13.16 5.79
C ALA A 81 8.31 -12.52 7.13
N LEU A 82 9.53 -11.99 7.28
CA LEU A 82 9.97 -11.30 8.50
C LEU A 82 9.17 -10.01 8.75
N GLY A 83 8.89 -9.22 7.70
CA GLY A 83 8.09 -8.01 7.80
C GLY A 83 6.65 -8.29 8.24
N GLN A 84 6.01 -9.28 7.60
CA GLN A 84 4.65 -9.71 7.93
C GLN A 84 4.55 -10.28 9.34
N ALA A 85 5.52 -11.09 9.78
CA ALA A 85 5.54 -11.65 11.13
C ALA A 85 5.59 -10.57 12.21
N ARG A 86 6.40 -9.52 12.02
CA ARG A 86 6.45 -8.35 12.93
C ARG A 86 5.09 -7.64 12.97
N TYR A 87 4.47 -7.39 11.82
CA TYR A 87 3.16 -6.75 11.74
C TYR A 87 2.07 -7.56 12.47
N THR A 88 2.00 -8.86 12.22
CA THR A 88 1.06 -9.78 12.90
C THR A 88 1.30 -9.85 14.41
N THR A 89 2.55 -9.79 14.86
CA THR A 89 2.87 -9.74 16.30
C THR A 89 2.32 -8.45 16.95
N HIS A 90 2.41 -7.31 16.26
CA HIS A 90 1.81 -6.07 16.74
C HIS A 90 0.28 -6.13 16.78
N ILE A 91 -0.36 -6.73 15.77
CA ILE A 91 -1.82 -6.98 15.76
C ILE A 91 -2.22 -7.90 16.94
N ALA A 92 -1.43 -8.95 17.20
CA ALA A 92 -1.66 -9.87 18.32
C ALA A 92 -1.51 -9.18 19.68
N ARG A 93 -0.55 -8.27 19.83
CA ARG A 93 -0.41 -7.45 21.05
C ARG A 93 -1.60 -6.52 21.27
N ALA A 94 -2.23 -6.05 20.19
CA ALA A 94 -3.49 -5.32 20.25
C ALA A 94 -4.71 -6.23 20.49
N HIS A 95 -4.51 -7.53 20.75
CA HIS A 95 -5.52 -8.55 21.00
C HIS A 95 -6.55 -8.75 19.88
N MET A 96 -6.31 -8.19 18.69
CA MET A 96 -7.18 -8.39 17.51
C MET A 96 -7.13 -9.83 16.97
N ILE A 97 -6.11 -10.59 17.35
CA ILE A 97 -5.94 -12.03 17.12
C ILE A 97 -5.48 -12.70 18.42
N PRO A 98 -5.63 -14.03 18.58
CA PRO A 98 -5.28 -14.70 19.82
C PRO A 98 -3.87 -14.34 20.32
N PRO A 99 -3.70 -14.04 21.63
CA PRO A 99 -2.44 -13.52 22.19
C PRO A 99 -1.28 -14.52 22.08
N TRP A 100 -1.57 -15.79 21.78
CA TRP A 100 -0.55 -16.80 21.49
C TRP A 100 0.35 -16.44 20.29
N PHE A 101 -0.15 -15.63 19.34
CA PHE A 101 0.65 -15.12 18.23
C PHE A 101 1.53 -13.91 18.60
N ALA A 102 1.33 -13.32 19.78
CA ALA A 102 2.16 -12.23 20.28
C ALA A 102 3.44 -12.72 20.99
N LEU A 103 3.52 -14.04 21.27
CA LEU A 103 4.65 -14.66 21.97
C LEU A 103 5.92 -14.61 21.11
N VAL A 104 6.97 -14.06 21.71
CA VAL A 104 8.31 -13.97 21.11
C VAL A 104 9.23 -14.94 21.83
N HIS A 105 10.00 -15.73 21.08
CA HIS A 105 10.87 -16.74 21.67
C HIS A 105 12.04 -16.08 22.44
N PRO A 106 12.30 -16.44 23.70
CA PRO A 106 13.20 -15.68 24.60
C PRO A 106 14.68 -15.72 24.20
N LYS A 107 15.15 -16.77 23.51
CA LYS A 107 16.56 -16.86 23.09
C LYS A 107 16.85 -16.23 21.73
N THR A 108 15.87 -16.22 20.83
CA THR A 108 16.05 -15.79 19.43
C THR A 108 15.43 -14.41 19.16
N GLY A 109 14.55 -13.92 20.03
CA GLY A 109 13.85 -12.65 19.83
C GLY A 109 12.89 -12.64 18.64
N THR A 110 12.57 -13.81 18.07
CA THR A 110 11.74 -13.95 16.87
C THR A 110 10.33 -14.47 17.18
N PRO A 111 9.27 -13.92 16.57
CA PRO A 111 7.90 -14.40 16.72
C PRO A 111 7.64 -15.63 15.82
N ILE A 112 8.04 -16.81 16.30
CA ILE A 112 7.97 -18.07 15.53
C ILE A 112 6.52 -18.42 15.16
N ASN A 113 5.59 -18.31 16.13
CA ASN A 113 4.18 -18.67 15.92
C ASN A 113 3.50 -17.80 14.85
N ALA A 114 3.75 -16.48 14.88
CA ALA A 114 3.23 -15.57 13.89
C ALA A 114 3.83 -15.82 12.49
N THR A 115 5.14 -16.12 12.43
CA THR A 115 5.82 -16.45 11.17
C THR A 115 5.25 -17.72 10.56
N LEU A 116 5.05 -18.77 11.36
CA LEU A 116 4.53 -20.06 10.90
C LEU A 116 3.10 -19.94 10.38
N LEU A 117 2.24 -19.17 11.07
CA LEU A 117 0.87 -18.91 10.63
C LEU A 117 0.83 -18.26 9.24
N ILE A 118 1.62 -17.20 9.03
CA ILE A 118 1.63 -16.44 7.78
C ILE A 118 2.23 -17.27 6.64
N THR A 119 3.33 -17.99 6.88
CA THR A 119 3.97 -18.79 5.84
C THR A 119 3.11 -19.99 5.44
N ILE A 120 2.45 -20.66 6.39
CA ILE A 120 1.54 -21.78 6.07
C ILE A 120 0.30 -21.27 5.33
N SER A 121 -0.33 -20.19 5.81
CA SER A 121 -1.50 -19.62 5.14
C SER A 121 -1.18 -19.12 3.73
N SER A 122 -0.06 -18.41 3.54
CA SER A 122 0.38 -17.97 2.21
C SER A 122 0.76 -19.13 1.30
N ALA A 123 1.38 -20.20 1.82
CA ALA A 123 1.67 -21.41 1.05
C ALA A 123 0.40 -22.13 0.59
N LEU A 124 -0.61 -22.24 1.46
CA LEU A 124 -1.91 -22.81 1.10
C LEU A 124 -2.58 -21.98 0.00
N ILE A 125 -2.64 -20.65 0.14
CA ILE A 125 -3.21 -19.77 -0.89
C ILE A 125 -2.44 -19.89 -2.21
N ALA A 126 -1.10 -19.92 -2.16
CA ALA A 126 -0.27 -20.07 -3.34
C ALA A 126 -0.43 -21.43 -4.03
N PHE A 127 -0.77 -22.50 -3.28
CA PHE A 127 -1.01 -23.83 -3.84
C PHE A 127 -2.35 -23.93 -4.56
N PHE A 128 -3.40 -23.26 -4.05
CA PHE A 128 -4.75 -23.32 -4.62
C PHE A 128 -5.08 -22.19 -5.60
N SER A 129 -4.30 -21.11 -5.63
CA SER A 129 -4.58 -19.92 -6.45
C SER A 129 -3.59 -19.77 -7.60
N SER A 130 -4.09 -19.37 -8.78
CA SER A 130 -3.25 -19.04 -9.93
C SER A 130 -2.52 -17.71 -9.74
N LEU A 131 -1.34 -17.59 -10.37
CA LEU A 131 -0.49 -16.40 -10.29
C LEU A 131 -1.22 -15.16 -10.83
N ASP A 132 -1.92 -15.27 -11.97
CA ASP A 132 -2.64 -14.15 -12.57
C ASP A 132 -3.77 -13.61 -11.67
N VAL A 133 -4.49 -14.50 -10.99
CA VAL A 133 -5.52 -14.12 -10.01
C VAL A 133 -4.88 -13.37 -8.84
N LEU A 134 -3.78 -13.90 -8.29
CA LEU A 134 -3.10 -13.28 -7.16
C LEU A 134 -2.46 -11.94 -7.54
N ALA A 135 -1.86 -11.84 -8.72
CA ALA A 135 -1.25 -10.62 -9.23
C ALA A 135 -2.28 -9.52 -9.49
N SER A 136 -3.44 -9.86 -10.06
CA SER A 136 -4.54 -8.91 -10.25
C SER A 136 -5.10 -8.38 -8.92
N LEU A 137 -5.32 -9.28 -7.94
CA LEU A 137 -5.76 -8.93 -6.59
C LEU A 137 -4.76 -8.05 -5.85
N LEU A 138 -3.48 -8.40 -5.90
CA LEU A 138 -2.41 -7.62 -5.28
C LEU A 138 -2.29 -6.23 -5.93
N SER A 139 -2.42 -6.13 -7.26
CA SER A 139 -2.32 -4.86 -7.97
C SER A 139 -3.46 -3.90 -7.62
N VAL A 140 -4.72 -4.37 -7.61
CA VAL A 140 -5.86 -3.55 -7.18
C VAL A 140 -5.68 -3.09 -5.72
N SER A 141 -5.25 -4.01 -4.85
CA SER A 141 -5.06 -3.71 -3.42
C SER A 141 -3.95 -2.67 -3.19
N THR A 142 -2.81 -2.77 -3.88
CA THR A 142 -1.70 -1.83 -3.72
C THR A 142 -2.04 -0.46 -4.29
N LEU A 143 -2.67 -0.39 -5.46
CA LEU A 143 -3.16 0.87 -6.04
C LEU A 143 -4.17 1.57 -5.11
N PHE A 144 -5.09 0.79 -4.52
CA PHE A 144 -6.05 1.29 -3.54
C PHE A 144 -5.37 1.84 -2.29
N ILE A 145 -4.38 1.14 -1.73
CA ILE A 145 -3.60 1.59 -0.58
C ILE A 145 -2.82 2.87 -0.91
N PHE A 146 -2.20 2.96 -2.09
CA PHE A 146 -1.46 4.16 -2.51
C PHE A 146 -2.38 5.36 -2.70
N MET A 147 -3.58 5.15 -3.27
CA MET A 147 -4.61 6.18 -3.33
C MET A 147 -5.01 6.65 -1.92
N MET A 148 -5.33 5.74 -1.00
CA MET A 148 -5.67 6.08 0.38
C MET A 148 -4.54 6.80 1.10
N MET A 149 -3.28 6.41 0.87
CA MET A 149 -2.11 7.06 1.45
C MET A 149 -1.97 8.50 0.94
N ALA A 150 -2.19 8.75 -0.35
CA ALA A 150 -2.17 10.10 -0.90
C ALA A 150 -3.30 10.98 -0.32
N VAL A 151 -4.52 10.43 -0.18
CA VAL A 151 -5.63 11.12 0.51
C VAL A 151 -5.28 11.40 1.96
N ALA A 152 -4.76 10.42 2.69
CA ALA A 152 -4.36 10.57 4.09
C ALA A 152 -3.27 11.64 4.29
N LEU A 153 -2.31 11.74 3.36
CA LEU A 153 -1.30 12.79 3.36
C LEU A 153 -1.91 14.18 3.17
N LEU A 154 -2.85 14.35 2.24
CA LEU A 154 -3.57 15.62 2.05
C LEU A 154 -4.40 15.97 3.29
N VAL A 155 -5.20 15.03 3.81
CA VAL A 155 -5.95 15.24 5.05
C VAL A 155 -5.02 15.64 6.19
N ARG A 156 -3.88 14.96 6.36
CA ARG A 156 -2.91 15.27 7.42
C ARG A 156 -2.27 16.65 7.31
N ARG A 157 -2.13 17.20 6.09
CA ARG A 157 -1.48 18.51 5.83
C ARG A 157 -2.41 19.69 6.05
N TYR A 158 -3.71 19.51 5.79
CA TYR A 158 -4.72 20.58 5.89
C TYR A 158 -5.64 20.46 7.12
N ARG A 159 -5.71 19.30 7.78
CA ARG A 159 -6.50 19.12 9.01
C ARG A 159 -5.59 19.11 10.25
N VAL A 160 -5.91 19.98 11.19
CA VAL A 160 -5.44 19.90 12.58
C VAL A 160 -6.66 19.94 13.51
N LYS A 161 -6.76 18.95 14.40
CA LYS A 161 -7.95 18.62 15.20
C LYS A 161 -8.44 19.76 16.11
N GLU A 162 -7.58 20.74 16.39
CA GLU A 162 -7.80 21.79 17.40
C GLU A 162 -8.10 23.19 16.80
N ILE A 163 -7.75 23.44 15.52
CA ILE A 163 -7.72 24.81 14.94
C ILE A 163 -8.55 24.99 13.66
N THR A 164 -9.02 23.90 13.05
CA THR A 164 -9.64 23.98 11.72
C THR A 164 -11.15 24.21 11.84
N PRO A 165 -11.71 25.32 11.32
CA PRO A 165 -13.16 25.53 11.31
C PRO A 165 -13.85 24.49 10.43
N GLN A 166 -15.07 24.09 10.81
CA GLN A 166 -15.86 23.06 10.10
C GLN A 166 -16.08 23.40 8.61
N THR A 167 -16.15 24.69 8.27
CA THR A 167 -16.27 25.16 6.88
C THR A 167 -15.05 24.82 6.03
N ASN A 168 -13.83 24.90 6.59
CA ASN A 168 -12.60 24.53 5.87
C ASN A 168 -12.47 23.01 5.74
N LEU A 169 -12.98 22.25 6.72
CA LEU A 169 -13.08 20.80 6.63
C LEU A 169 -14.05 20.36 5.52
N LEU A 170 -15.23 20.98 5.46
CA LEU A 170 -16.21 20.68 4.41
C LEU A 170 -15.64 21.02 3.02
N LYS A 171 -14.98 22.17 2.87
CA LYS A 171 -14.27 22.54 1.63
C LYS A 171 -13.19 21.52 1.25
N LEU A 172 -12.39 21.07 2.22
CA LEU A 172 -11.37 20.05 1.99
C LEU A 172 -11.97 18.73 1.51
N VAL A 173 -13.01 18.25 2.18
CA VAL A 173 -13.69 17.00 1.80
C VAL A 173 -14.30 17.16 0.41
N LEU A 174 -14.93 18.30 0.12
CA LEU A 174 -15.54 18.59 -1.18
C LEU A 174 -14.48 18.60 -2.30
N PHE A 175 -13.33 19.27 -2.12
CA PHE A 175 -12.27 19.25 -3.12
C PHE A 175 -11.64 17.86 -3.31
N LEU A 176 -11.46 17.09 -2.23
CA LEU A 176 -11.00 15.70 -2.34
C LEU A 176 -12.00 14.82 -3.10
N LEU A 177 -13.31 14.98 -2.85
CA LEU A 177 -14.35 14.28 -3.58
C LEU A 177 -14.38 14.69 -5.05
N ILE A 178 -14.16 15.98 -5.38
CA ILE A 178 -14.03 16.43 -6.78
C ILE A 178 -12.82 15.77 -7.45
N ILE A 179 -11.67 15.70 -6.78
CA ILE A 179 -10.45 15.05 -7.32
C ILE A 179 -10.71 13.55 -7.56
N ILE A 180 -11.33 12.86 -6.61
CA ILE A 180 -11.62 11.43 -6.74
C ILE A 180 -12.68 11.19 -7.84
N ALA A 181 -13.79 11.95 -7.83
CA ALA A 181 -14.87 11.80 -8.80
C ALA A 181 -14.44 12.13 -10.23
N SER A 182 -13.64 13.18 -10.44
CA SER A 182 -13.07 13.51 -11.75
C SER A 182 -12.10 12.43 -12.24
N SER A 183 -11.29 11.87 -11.33
CA SER A 183 -10.40 10.74 -11.66
C SER A 183 -11.18 9.47 -12.01
N MET A 184 -12.24 9.16 -11.26
CA MET A 184 -13.14 8.03 -11.55
C MET A 184 -13.86 8.22 -12.89
N GLY A 185 -14.35 9.43 -13.17
CA GLY A 185 -14.96 9.76 -14.46
C GLY A 185 -14.00 9.58 -15.63
N THR A 186 -12.72 9.96 -15.44
CA THR A 186 -11.66 9.76 -16.45
C THR A 186 -11.42 8.29 -16.72
N SER A 187 -11.39 7.47 -15.66
CA SER A 187 -11.19 6.03 -15.76
C SER A 187 -12.39 5.31 -16.38
N ALA A 188 -13.62 5.68 -16.01
CA ALA A 188 -14.84 5.12 -16.60
C ALA A 188 -14.97 5.48 -18.09
N TYR A 189 -14.59 6.70 -18.47
CA TYR A 189 -14.60 7.13 -19.87
C TYR A 189 -13.59 6.36 -20.72
N TRP A 190 -12.39 6.10 -20.18
CA TRP A 190 -11.38 5.24 -20.83
C TRP A 190 -11.94 3.84 -21.15
N GLY A 191 -12.71 3.25 -20.22
CA GLY A 191 -13.32 1.93 -20.41
C GLY A 191 -14.47 1.89 -21.42
N LEU A 192 -15.24 2.98 -21.57
CA LEU A 192 -16.42 3.02 -22.44
C LEU A 192 -16.12 3.49 -23.87
N ASN A 193 -15.23 4.48 -24.05
CA ASN A 193 -14.94 5.08 -25.36
C ASN A 193 -13.43 5.37 -25.52
N PRO A 194 -12.63 4.36 -25.92
CA PRO A 194 -11.15 4.50 -25.98
C PRO A 194 -10.66 5.58 -26.94
N ASN A 195 -11.43 5.90 -27.99
CA ASN A 195 -11.04 6.83 -29.05
C ASN A 195 -11.59 8.25 -28.84
N GLY A 196 -12.39 8.48 -27.80
CA GLY A 196 -12.98 9.78 -27.51
C GLY A 196 -12.00 10.67 -26.73
N TRP A 197 -11.92 11.96 -27.07
CA TRP A 197 -11.11 12.93 -26.32
C TRP A 197 -11.95 13.80 -25.38
N VAL A 198 -13.28 13.78 -25.58
CA VAL A 198 -14.23 14.69 -24.92
C VAL A 198 -14.28 14.46 -23.41
N GLY A 199 -14.20 13.21 -22.96
CA GLY A 199 -14.19 12.89 -21.53
C GLY A 199 -12.98 13.48 -20.81
N TYR A 200 -11.78 13.32 -21.37
CA TYR A 200 -10.55 13.91 -20.83
C TYR A 200 -10.60 15.44 -20.81
N ALA A 201 -11.15 16.05 -21.86
CA ALA A 201 -11.31 17.50 -21.94
C ALA A 201 -12.22 18.08 -20.85
N VAL A 202 -13.14 17.28 -20.30
CA VAL A 202 -14.03 17.70 -19.19
C VAL A 202 -13.41 17.34 -17.84
N THR A 203 -12.94 16.12 -17.66
CA THR A 203 -12.49 15.62 -16.35
C THR A 203 -11.16 16.22 -15.89
N ILE A 204 -10.22 16.50 -16.81
CA ILE A 204 -8.92 17.09 -16.46
C ILE A 204 -9.08 18.51 -15.89
N PRO A 205 -9.88 19.42 -16.48
CA PRO A 205 -10.18 20.70 -15.84
C PRO A 205 -10.82 20.58 -14.47
N PHE A 206 -11.76 19.64 -14.25
CA PHE A 206 -12.35 19.43 -12.92
C PHE A 206 -11.32 18.96 -11.90
N TRP A 207 -10.41 18.07 -12.29
CA TRP A 207 -9.29 17.65 -11.45
C TRP A 207 -8.37 18.83 -11.13
N PHE A 208 -8.01 19.65 -12.13
CA PHE A 208 -7.17 20.83 -11.96
C PHE A 208 -7.83 21.87 -11.05
N LEU A 209 -9.13 22.11 -11.20
CA LEU A 209 -9.92 22.99 -10.35
C LEU A 209 -10.00 22.49 -8.90
N GLY A 210 -10.17 21.18 -8.70
CA GLY A 210 -10.14 20.57 -7.36
C GLY A 210 -8.77 20.75 -6.69
N THR A 211 -7.69 20.52 -7.43
CA THR A 211 -6.31 20.63 -6.94
C THR A 211 -5.92 22.08 -6.65
N THR A 212 -6.27 23.02 -7.53
CA THR A 212 -6.07 24.46 -7.30
C THR A 212 -6.90 24.96 -6.13
N GLY A 213 -8.17 24.55 -6.00
CA GLY A 213 -9.00 24.86 -4.84
C GLY A 213 -8.39 24.37 -3.53
N LEU A 214 -7.76 23.19 -3.53
CA LEU A 214 -7.03 22.68 -2.38
C LEU A 214 -5.76 23.51 -2.08
N SER A 215 -5.10 24.03 -3.11
CA SER A 215 -3.90 24.87 -2.94
C SER A 215 -4.21 26.22 -2.27
N MET A 216 -5.43 26.73 -2.46
CA MET A 216 -5.90 27.98 -1.86
C MET A 216 -6.32 27.84 -0.39
N LEU A 217 -6.49 26.61 0.11
CA LEU A 217 -6.80 26.38 1.52
C LEU A 217 -5.57 26.64 2.40
N PRO A 218 -5.74 27.24 3.60
CA PRO A 218 -4.62 27.54 4.48
C PRO A 218 -3.99 26.24 4.99
N GLN A 219 -2.72 26.04 4.65
CA GLN A 219 -1.98 24.86 5.05
C GLN A 219 -1.65 24.93 6.56
N GLN A 220 -2.07 23.91 7.31
CA GLN A 220 -1.99 23.92 8.78
C GLN A 220 -0.72 23.24 9.31
N ARG A 221 -0.03 22.44 8.49
CA ARG A 221 1.20 21.75 8.87
C ARG A 221 2.27 21.85 7.79
N GLU A 222 3.42 22.38 8.19
CA GLU A 222 4.65 22.28 7.41
C GLU A 222 5.51 21.09 7.90
N PRO A 223 6.11 20.33 6.97
CA PRO A 223 6.98 19.22 7.32
C PRO A 223 8.30 19.72 7.94
N LYS A 224 8.68 19.20 9.12
CA LYS A 224 9.87 19.65 9.87
C LYS A 224 11.22 19.22 9.28
N VAL A 225 11.28 18.15 8.47
CA VAL A 225 12.56 17.56 8.00
C VAL A 225 12.48 17.15 6.53
N TRP A 226 11.48 16.33 6.17
CA TRP A 226 11.26 15.90 4.80
C TRP A 226 9.78 16.07 4.43
N GLY A 227 9.53 16.82 3.38
CA GLY A 227 8.21 17.12 2.85
C GLY A 227 8.06 16.62 1.43
N VAL A 228 6.86 16.17 1.07
CA VAL A 228 6.53 15.92 -0.33
C VAL A 228 6.65 17.25 -1.10
N PRO A 229 7.45 17.33 -2.18
CA PRO A 229 7.51 18.51 -3.02
C PRO A 229 6.18 18.71 -3.76
N LEU A 230 5.84 19.97 -4.10
CA LEU A 230 4.66 20.30 -4.90
C LEU A 230 3.32 19.83 -4.31
N VAL A 231 3.11 19.92 -3.00
CA VAL A 231 1.76 19.72 -2.43
C VAL A 231 0.89 20.94 -2.77
N PRO A 232 -0.35 20.76 -3.25
CA PRO A 232 -1.12 19.50 -3.31
C PRO A 232 -1.08 18.73 -4.65
N TRP A 233 -0.36 19.24 -5.64
CA TRP A 233 -0.26 18.68 -6.98
C TRP A 233 0.26 17.24 -7.00
N LEU A 234 1.40 16.95 -6.35
CA LEU A 234 1.99 15.60 -6.41
C LEU A 234 1.08 14.52 -5.78
N PRO A 235 0.51 14.71 -4.56
CA PRO A 235 -0.46 13.75 -4.03
C PRO A 235 -1.75 13.65 -4.86
N SER A 236 -2.26 14.77 -5.39
CA SER A 236 -3.48 14.74 -6.23
C SER A 236 -3.27 13.99 -7.55
N LEU A 237 -2.07 14.08 -8.14
CA LEU A 237 -1.68 13.34 -9.33
C LEU A 237 -1.55 11.85 -9.01
N SER A 238 -0.98 11.51 -7.85
CA SER A 238 -0.92 10.12 -7.37
C SER A 238 -2.32 9.51 -7.22
N ILE A 239 -3.30 10.25 -6.69
CA ILE A 239 -4.70 9.79 -6.63
C ILE A 239 -5.24 9.51 -8.04
N ALA A 240 -5.07 10.45 -8.96
CA ALA A 240 -5.57 10.31 -10.33
C ALA A 240 -4.95 9.11 -11.06
N ILE A 241 -3.62 8.95 -11.00
CA ILE A 241 -2.91 7.83 -11.63
C ILE A 241 -3.34 6.50 -11.01
N ASN A 242 -3.43 6.40 -9.68
CA ASN A 242 -3.85 5.15 -9.03
C ASN A 242 -5.28 4.77 -9.42
N ILE A 243 -6.22 5.72 -9.48
CA ILE A 243 -7.60 5.46 -9.90
C ILE A 243 -7.65 5.06 -11.38
N PHE A 244 -6.90 5.75 -12.25
CA PHE A 244 -6.84 5.44 -13.67
C PHE A 244 -6.29 4.03 -13.94
N LEU A 245 -5.17 3.68 -13.29
CA LEU A 245 -4.59 2.34 -13.39
C LEU A 245 -5.53 1.30 -12.82
N MET A 246 -6.19 1.59 -11.69
CA MET A 246 -7.14 0.69 -11.06
C MET A 246 -8.31 0.38 -12.00
N GLY A 247 -8.90 1.36 -12.68
CA GLY A 247 -9.97 1.08 -13.66
C GLY A 247 -9.49 0.60 -15.03
N SER A 248 -8.17 0.52 -15.27
CA SER A 248 -7.59 -0.19 -16.41
C SER A 248 -7.47 -1.70 -16.14
N LEU A 249 -7.66 -2.16 -14.90
CA LEU A 249 -7.75 -3.58 -14.58
C LEU A 249 -9.13 -4.13 -14.98
N GLY A 250 -9.16 -5.40 -15.40
CA GLY A 250 -10.40 -6.08 -15.79
C GLY A 250 -11.42 -6.14 -14.65
N ALA A 251 -12.71 -6.18 -15.00
CA ALA A 251 -13.82 -6.21 -14.04
C ALA A 251 -13.69 -7.35 -13.02
N GLU A 252 -13.14 -8.49 -13.43
CA GLU A 252 -12.86 -9.64 -12.54
C GLU A 252 -11.99 -9.26 -11.34
N ALA A 253 -11.05 -8.34 -11.50
CA ALA A 253 -10.17 -7.92 -10.41
C ALA A 253 -10.95 -7.15 -9.33
N PHE A 254 -11.93 -6.35 -9.73
CA PHE A 254 -12.81 -5.61 -8.82
C PHE A 254 -13.76 -6.52 -8.05
N GLU A 255 -14.36 -7.50 -8.72
CA GLU A 255 -15.23 -8.48 -8.07
C GLU A 255 -14.47 -9.26 -7.00
N ARG A 256 -13.29 -9.80 -7.35
CA ARG A 256 -12.43 -10.55 -6.43
C ARG A 256 -11.97 -9.67 -5.25
N PHE A 257 -11.57 -8.42 -5.51
CA PHE A 257 -11.19 -7.47 -4.47
C PHE A 257 -12.37 -7.12 -3.55
N GLY A 258 -13.56 -6.95 -4.12
CA GLY A 258 -14.80 -6.69 -3.37
C GLY A 258 -15.14 -7.84 -2.43
N ILE A 259 -15.14 -9.08 -2.93
CA ILE A 259 -15.39 -10.28 -2.11
C ILE A 259 -14.35 -10.38 -0.97
N CYS A 260 -13.06 -10.23 -1.28
CA CYS A 260 -11.99 -10.28 -0.27
C CYS A 260 -12.18 -9.19 0.80
N THR A 261 -12.53 -7.97 0.39
CA THR A 261 -12.77 -6.84 1.29
C THR A 261 -13.97 -7.11 2.20
N VAL A 262 -15.06 -7.65 1.67
CA VAL A 262 -16.24 -8.03 2.46
C VAL A 262 -15.88 -9.10 3.49
N VAL A 263 -15.15 -10.14 3.09
CA VAL A 263 -14.69 -11.18 4.03
C VAL A 263 -13.81 -10.59 5.13
N MET A 264 -12.88 -9.69 4.79
CA MET A 264 -12.02 -9.01 5.76
C MET A 264 -12.81 -8.09 6.70
N LEU A 265 -13.82 -7.41 6.20
CA LEU A 265 -14.71 -6.56 7.01
C LEU A 265 -15.57 -7.39 7.95
N ILE A 266 -16.13 -8.51 7.49
CA ILE A 266 -16.85 -9.47 8.33
C ILE A 266 -15.92 -9.93 9.46
N TYR A 267 -14.73 -10.42 9.12
CA TYR A 267 -13.73 -10.81 10.12
C TYR A 267 -13.43 -9.68 11.12
N TYR A 268 -13.23 -8.46 10.64
CA TYR A 268 -12.98 -7.29 11.48
C TYR A 268 -14.16 -6.97 12.41
N VAL A 269 -15.41 -7.02 11.94
CA VAL A 269 -16.59 -6.71 12.77
C VAL A 269 -16.81 -7.78 13.83
N PHE A 270 -16.69 -9.06 13.48
CA PHE A 270 -16.93 -10.15 14.43
C PHE A 270 -15.81 -10.28 15.45
N PHE A 271 -14.54 -10.28 15.01
CA PHE A 271 -13.39 -10.51 15.90
C PHE A 271 -12.67 -9.23 16.28
N GLY A 272 -12.35 -8.38 15.30
CA GLY A 272 -11.54 -7.18 15.51
C GLY A 272 -12.22 -6.11 16.38
N LEU A 273 -13.51 -5.84 16.16
CA LEU A 273 -14.26 -4.82 16.89
C LEU A 273 -14.49 -5.23 18.34
N HIS A 274 -14.89 -6.48 18.58
CA HIS A 274 -15.08 -7.01 19.94
C HIS A 274 -13.75 -6.98 20.72
N ALA A 275 -12.66 -7.46 20.12
CA ALA A 275 -11.35 -7.40 20.74
C ALA A 275 -10.90 -5.96 21.04
N THR A 276 -11.10 -5.03 20.10
CA THR A 276 -10.71 -3.62 20.30
C THR A 276 -11.57 -2.95 21.37
N TYR A 277 -12.87 -3.26 21.42
CA TYR A 277 -13.81 -2.74 22.40
C TYR A 277 -13.48 -3.23 23.81
N ASP A 278 -13.21 -4.53 23.98
CA ASP A 278 -12.84 -5.12 25.27
C ASP A 278 -11.53 -4.52 25.81
N MET A 279 -10.54 -4.29 24.94
CA MET A 279 -9.27 -3.64 25.31
C MET A 279 -9.45 -2.17 25.70
N ALA A 280 -10.31 -1.43 24.98
CA ALA A 280 -10.60 -0.02 25.32
C ALA A 280 -11.28 0.10 26.69
N HIS A 281 -12.18 -0.84 27.03
CA HIS A 281 -12.82 -0.90 28.35
C HIS A 281 -11.83 -1.28 29.45
N LEU A 282 -10.94 -2.24 29.21
CA LEU A 282 -9.88 -2.60 30.15
C LEU A 282 -8.94 -1.42 30.46
N HIS A 283 -8.49 -0.68 29.43
CA HIS A 283 -7.67 0.52 29.62
C HIS A 283 -8.40 1.62 30.39
N ARG A 284 -9.68 1.88 30.06
CA ARG A 284 -10.49 2.88 30.77
C ARG A 284 -10.72 2.49 32.23
N LYS A 285 -10.95 1.20 32.50
CA LYS A 285 -11.11 0.66 33.86
C LYS A 285 -9.81 0.76 34.66
N ALA A 286 -8.66 0.45 34.06
CA ALA A 286 -7.35 0.60 34.69
C ALA A 286 -7.05 2.08 35.06
N GLN A 287 -7.26 3.02 34.12
CA GLN A 287 -7.11 4.45 34.39
C GLN A 287 -8.06 4.95 35.49
N SER A 288 -9.33 4.51 35.49
CA SER A 288 -10.27 4.89 36.55
C SER A 288 -9.87 4.34 37.92
N THR A 289 -9.22 3.18 37.97
CA THR A 289 -8.73 2.55 39.20
C THR A 289 -7.51 3.28 39.73
N GLU A 290 -6.57 3.69 38.86
CA GLU A 290 -5.43 4.54 39.24
C GLU A 290 -5.88 5.91 39.78
N VAL A 291 -6.83 6.57 39.11
CA VAL A 291 -7.38 7.86 39.57
C VAL A 291 -8.06 7.72 40.94
N ASN A 292 -8.83 6.65 41.16
CA ASN A 292 -9.44 6.38 42.46
C ASN A 292 -8.42 6.03 43.57
N MET A 293 -7.31 5.37 43.22
CA MET A 293 -6.22 5.07 44.16
C MET A 293 -5.43 6.32 44.55
N ILE A 294 -5.26 7.27 43.63
CA ILE A 294 -4.62 8.57 43.89
C ILE A 294 -5.57 9.47 44.69
N GLY A 295 -6.87 9.49 44.37
CA GLY A 295 -7.89 10.24 45.09
C GLY A 295 -8.16 9.75 46.52
N ARG A 296 -7.88 8.47 46.83
CA ARG A 296 -7.90 7.94 48.21
C ARG A 296 -6.64 8.27 49.02
N LYS A 297 -5.60 8.82 48.40
CA LYS A 297 -4.28 9.09 49.01
C LYS A 297 -4.04 10.57 49.37
N GLY A 298 -5.06 11.41 49.42
CA GLY A 298 -4.91 12.70 50.07
C GLY A 298 -6.22 13.37 50.49
N PRO A 299 -6.17 14.29 51.46
CA PRO A 299 -5.27 14.34 52.63
C PRO A 299 -5.69 13.37 53.75
#